data_AF-A0A7W1Q1Y5-F1
#
_entry.id   AF-A0A7W1Q1Y5-F1
#
_cell.length_a   1.000
_cell.length_b   1.000
_cell.length_c   1.000
_cell.angle_alpha   90.00
_cell.angle_beta   90.00
_cell.angle_gamma   90.00
#
_symmetry.space_group_name_H-M   'P 1'
#
loop_
_entity.id
_entity.type
_entity.pdbx_description
1 polymer ?
#
loop_
_entity_poly.entity_id
_entity_poly.type
_entity_poly.pdbx_seq_one_letter_code
_entity_poly.pdbx_strand_id
1 'polypeptide(L)' 'RDVRDRGLPVILISHNMPHVFEVADRIQIQRLGRRATVITPQSHSMSEAVAIMTGAAEPPPHAA' A
#
# COMPACT_ATOMS: atom_id res chain seq x y z
N ARG A 1 -2.55 -8.93 -13.79
CA ARG A 1 -1.38 -8.27 -14.42
C ARG A 1 -1.72 -7.80 -15.83
N ASP A 2 -2.43 -8.61 -16.62
CA ASP A 2 -2.92 -8.30 -17.98
C ASP A 2 -3.53 -6.90 -18.19
N VAL A 3 -4.34 -6.41 -17.25
CA VAL A 3 -4.96 -5.07 -17.38
C VAL A 3 -3.92 -3.95 -17.27
N ARG A 4 -2.98 -4.08 -16.33
CA ARG A 4 -1.87 -3.13 -16.14
C ARG A 4 -0.94 -3.17 -17.36
N ASP A 5 -0.62 -4.35 -17.86
CA ASP A 5 0.33 -4.54 -18.95
C ASP A 5 -0.20 -4.00 -20.29
N ARG A 6 -1.52 -3.75 -20.39
CA ARG A 6 -2.18 -3.03 -21.49
C ARG A 6 -2.12 -1.49 -21.36
N GLY A 7 -1.39 -0.97 -20.37
CA GLY A 7 -1.24 0.47 -20.12
C GLY A 7 -2.46 1.13 -19.46
N LEU A 8 -3.40 0.35 -18.92
CA LEU A 8 -4.58 0.87 -18.24
C LEU A 8 -4.27 1.10 -16.74
N PRO A 9 -4.59 2.27 -16.16
CA PRO A 9 -4.50 2.48 -14.72
C PRO A 9 -5.44 1.54 -13.97
N VAL A 10 -4.92 0.87 -12.93
CA VAL A 10 -5.70 -0.05 -12.08
C VAL A 10 -5.62 0.42 -10.63
N ILE A 11 -6.78 0.52 -9.98
CA ILE A 11 -6.88 0.70 -8.54
C ILE A 11 -7.33 -0.63 -7.93
N LEU A 12 -6.44 -1.26 -7.17
CA LEU A 12 -6.76 -2.45 -6.38
C LEU A 12 -7.01 -2.05 -4.93
N ILE A 13 -8.20 -2.36 -4.41
CA ILE A 13 -8.53 -2.21 -2.99
C ILE A 13 -8.51 -3.61 -2.37
N SER A 14 -7.56 -3.85 -1.46
CA SER A 14 -7.42 -5.14 -0.80
C SER A 14 -6.71 -4.98 0.53
N HIS A 15 -6.98 -5.93 1.43
CA HIS A 15 -6.26 -6.13 2.68
C HIS A 15 -5.44 -7.44 2.66
N ASN A 16 -5.47 -8.20 1.56
CA ASN A 16 -4.62 -9.36 1.36
C ASN A 16 -3.22 -8.89 0.95
N MET A 17 -2.37 -8.70 1.96
CA MET A 17 -1.07 -8.07 1.80
C MET A 17 -0.09 -8.82 0.87
N PRO A 18 0.03 -10.16 0.92
CA PRO A 18 0.85 -10.89 -0.05
C PRO A 18 0.51 -10.54 -1.49
N HIS A 19 -0.78 -10.52 -1.84
CA HIS A 19 -1.21 -10.20 -3.19
C HIS A 19 -0.99 -8.73 -3.55
N VAL A 20 -1.24 -7.81 -2.61
CA VAL A 20 -0.97 -6.37 -2.81
C VAL A 20 0.51 -6.15 -3.14
N PHE A 21 1.41 -6.75 -2.38
CA PHE A 21 2.86 -6.61 -2.58
C PHE A 21 3.35 -7.26 -3.88
N GLU A 22 2.67 -8.29 -4.39
CA GLU A 22 3.02 -8.95 -5.64
C GLU A 22 2.70 -8.09 -6.89
N VAL A 23 1.67 -7.24 -6.81
CA VAL A 23 1.09 -6.58 -8.00
C VAL A 23 1.19 -5.05 -7.98
N ALA A 24 1.29 -4.42 -6.81
CA ALA A 24 1.21 -2.98 -6.68
C ALA A 24 2.57 -2.29 -6.89
N ASP A 25 2.57 -1.26 -7.72
CA ASP A 25 3.73 -0.36 -7.87
C ASP A 25 3.79 0.67 -6.73
N ARG A 26 2.63 1.00 -6.15
CA ARG A 26 2.44 1.96 -5.06
C ARG A 26 1.27 1.54 -4.18
N ILE A 27 1.40 1.69 -2.87
CA ILE A 27 0.41 1.26 -1.89
C ILE A 27 -0.01 2.48 -1.04
N GLN A 28 -1.30 2.80 -1.05
CA GLN A 28 -1.88 3.80 -0.16
C GLN A 28 -2.53 3.09 1.03
N ILE A 29 -2.02 3.34 2.24
CA ILE A 29 -2.61 2.80 3.45
C ILE A 29 -3.65 3.79 3.98
N GLN A 30 -4.87 3.29 4.21
CA GLN A 30 -5.95 4.04 4.83
C GLN A 30 -6.25 3.50 6.22
N ARG A 31 -6.46 4.39 7.18
CA ARG A 31 -6.82 4.04 8.55
C ARG A 31 -7.79 5.10 9.09
N LEU A 32 -8.85 4.67 9.77
CA LEU A 32 -9.86 5.55 10.37
C LEU A 32 -10.43 6.60 9.39
N GLY A 33 -10.70 6.19 8.16
CA GLY A 33 -11.28 7.07 7.12
C GLY A 33 -10.33 8.12 6.55
N ARG A 34 -9.03 8.04 6.83
CA ARG A 34 -8.01 8.96 6.31
C ARG A 34 -6.84 8.21 5.69
N ARG A 35 -6.13 8.87 4.77
CA ARG A 35 -4.85 8.37 4.25
C ARG A 35 -3.80 8.45 5.36
N ALA A 36 -3.30 7.31 5.80
CA ALA A 36 -2.23 7.24 6.79
C ALA A 36 -0.88 7.56 6.16
N THR A 37 -0.55 6.90 5.04
CA THR A 37 0.69 7.12 4.30
C THR A 37 0.63 6.50 2.90
N VAL A 38 1.69 6.72 2.12
CA VAL A 38 1.95 6.08 0.83
C VAL A 38 3.33 5.43 0.88
N ILE A 39 3.37 4.14 0.52
CA ILE A 39 4.60 3.34 0.49
C ILE A 39 4.74 2.63 -0.87
N THR A 40 5.89 2.04 -1.09
CA THR A 40 6.14 1.08 -2.18
C THR A 40 6.67 -0.24 -1.63
N PRO A 41 6.54 -1.36 -2.36
CA PRO A 41 7.15 -2.64 -1.97
C PRO A 41 8.67 -2.60 -1.80
N GLN A 42 9.36 -1.60 -2.37
CA GLN A 42 10.81 -1.41 -2.24
C GLN A 42 11.19 -0.62 -0.98
N SER A 43 10.28 0.21 -0.47
CA SER A 43 10.53 1.10 0.68
C SER A 43 10.17 0.47 2.02
N HIS A 44 9.23 -0.47 2.05
CA HIS A 44 8.69 -1.06 3.27
C HIS A 44 8.40 -2.54 3.04
N SER A 45 8.53 -3.33 4.09
CA SER A 45 8.11 -4.71 4.16
C SER A 45 6.59 -4.85 4.34
N MET A 46 6.09 -6.05 4.06
CA MET A 46 4.70 -6.41 4.30
C MET A 46 4.28 -6.25 5.77
N SER A 47 5.16 -6.63 6.71
CA SER A 47 4.89 -6.53 8.14
C SER A 47 4.79 -5.07 8.61
N GLU A 48 5.63 -4.18 8.08
CA GLU A 48 5.56 -2.75 8.39
C GLU A 48 4.26 -2.13 7.87
N ALA A 49 3.85 -2.51 6.65
CA ALA A 49 2.58 -2.07 6.09
C ALA A 49 1.37 -2.53 6.94
N VAL A 50 1.39 -3.77 7.45
CA VAL A 50 0.37 -4.27 8.38
C VAL A 50 0.40 -3.49 9.70
N ALA A 51 1.58 -3.22 10.25
CA ALA A 51 1.72 -2.47 11.48
C ALA A 51 1.15 -1.05 11.36
N ILE A 52 1.37 -0.37 10.23
CA ILE A 52 0.79 0.96 9.96
C ILE A 52 -0.73 0.87 9.78
N MET A 53 -1.23 -0.15 9.07
CA MET A 53 -2.66 -0.35 8.82
C MET A 53 -3.46 -0.59 10.12
N THR A 54 -2.91 -1.37 11.04
CA THR A 54 -3.53 -1.64 12.36
C THR A 54 -3.28 -0.52 13.36
N GLY A 55 -2.22 0.28 13.16
CA GLY A 55 -1.78 1.32 14.08
C GLY A 55 -0.81 0.83 15.15
N ALA A 56 -0.18 -0.32 14.94
CA ALA A 56 0.93 -0.82 15.77
C ALA A 56 2.25 -0.08 15.49
N ALA A 57 2.36 0.62 14.36
CA ALA A 57 3.46 1.51 14.03
C ALA A 57 2.93 2.86 13.51
N GLU A 58 3.65 3.93 13.80
CA GLU A 58 3.34 5.23 13.22
C GLU A 58 3.81 5.30 11.75
N PRO A 59 2.99 5.87 10.85
CA PRO A 59 3.42 6.10 9.48
C PRO A 59 4.59 7.09 9.45
N PRO A 60 5.54 6.94 8.49
CA PRO A 60 6.57 7.94 8.30
C PRO A 60 5.94 9.31 8.04
N PRO A 61 6.61 10.41 8.46
CA PRO A 61 6.10 11.75 8.25
C PRO A 61 5.79 11.96 6.76
N HIS A 62 4.66 12.59 6.49
CA HIS A 62 4.17 12.81 5.14
C HIS A 62 5.25 13.48 4.27
N ALA A 63 5.85 12.75 3.33
CA ALA A 63 6.57 13.38 2.23
C ALA A 63 5.54 14.18 1.44
N ALA A 64 5.64 15.51 1.53
CA ALA A 64 4.75 16.47 0.88
C ALA A 64 4.48 16.11 -0.59
#